data_AF-A0A0G0JX38-F1
#
_entry.id   AF-A0A0G0JX38-F1
#
_cell.length_a   1.000
_cell.length_b   1.000
_cell.length_c   1.000
_cell.angle_alpha   90.00
_cell.angle_beta   90.00
_cell.angle_gamma   90.00
#
_symmetry.space_group_name_H-M   'P 1'
#
loop_
_entity.id
_entity.type
_entity.pdbx_description
1 polymer ?
#
loop_
_entity_poly.entity_id
_entity_poly.type
_entity_poly.pdbx_seq_one_letter_code
_entity_poly.pdbx_strand_id
1 'polypeptide(L)' 'NEFIIVGHNHWAEVDEKNHFACCGAILYGFAQYLTIDSESGKITLNEEWYK' A
#
# COMPACT_ATOMS: atom_id res chain seq x y z
N ASN A 1 -2.64 -2.41 -16.61
CA ASN A 1 -1.70 -3.26 -15.84
C ASN A 1 -2.39 -3.71 -14.59
N GLU A 2 -2.53 -5.01 -14.41
CA GLU A 2 -3.17 -5.60 -13.23
C GLU A 2 -2.12 -5.75 -12.12
N PHE A 3 -2.50 -5.40 -10.89
CA PHE A 3 -1.67 -5.53 -9.68
C PHE A 3 -2.40 -6.45 -8.67
N ILE A 4 -1.64 -7.28 -7.97
CA ILE A 4 -2.15 -8.07 -6.85
C ILE A 4 -1.94 -7.28 -5.56
N ILE A 5 -3.01 -7.08 -4.80
CA ILE A 5 -2.97 -6.35 -3.53
C ILE A 5 -3.33 -7.28 -2.37
N VAL A 6 -2.48 -7.31 -1.35
CA VAL A 6 -2.67 -8.11 -0.12
C VAL A 6 -2.59 -7.19 1.10
N GLY A 7 -3.23 -7.56 2.21
CA GLY A 7 -3.13 -6.86 3.50
C GLY A 7 -2.70 -7.71 4.70
N HIS A 8 -2.42 -9.00 4.50
CA HIS A 8 -2.27 -9.95 5.60
C HIS A 8 -0.91 -9.88 6.34
N ASN A 9 0.18 -9.51 5.66
CA ASN A 9 1.52 -9.61 6.25
C ASN A 9 1.92 -8.40 7.13
N HIS A 10 1.09 -7.35 7.20
CA HIS A 10 1.33 -6.10 7.92
C HIS A 10 2.61 -5.32 7.54
N TRP A 11 3.30 -5.70 6.47
CA TRP A 11 4.45 -4.97 5.93
C TRP A 11 4.06 -4.31 4.61
N ALA A 12 4.13 -2.99 4.57
CA ALA A 12 3.78 -2.24 3.39
C ALA A 12 4.89 -2.30 2.34
N GLU A 13 4.53 -2.59 1.09
CA GLU A 13 5.46 -2.77 -0.02
C GLU A 13 4.80 -2.49 -1.36
N VAL A 14 5.57 -1.95 -2.32
CA VAL A 14 5.21 -1.88 -3.74
C VAL A 14 6.33 -2.52 -4.54
N ASP A 15 6.02 -3.61 -5.22
CA ASP A 15 6.91 -4.31 -6.15
C ASP A 15 6.38 -4.15 -7.58
N GLU A 16 6.91 -3.14 -8.27
CA GLU A 16 6.57 -2.85 -9.66
C GLU A 16 7.03 -3.94 -10.62
N LYS A 17 8.04 -4.75 -10.28
CA LYS A 17 8.54 -5.80 -11.17
C LYS A 17 7.61 -7.01 -11.19
N ASN A 18 7.06 -7.36 -10.03
CA ASN A 18 6.16 -8.51 -9.89
C ASN A 18 4.67 -8.12 -9.91
N HIS A 19 4.36 -6.83 -10.13
CA HIS A 19 2.99 -6.28 -10.09
C HIS A 19 2.26 -6.67 -8.79
N PHE A 20 2.96 -6.50 -7.67
CA PHE A 20 2.48 -6.88 -6.35
C PHE A 20 2.57 -5.68 -5.40
N ALA A 21 1.59 -5.56 -4.51
CA ALA A 21 1.65 -4.61 -3.42
C ALA A 21 1.04 -5.20 -2.15
N CYS A 22 1.60 -4.80 -1.01
CA CYS A 22 0.98 -5.02 0.28
C CYS A 22 0.58 -3.68 0.92
N CYS A 23 -0.65 -3.58 1.41
CA CYS A 23 -1.16 -2.34 2.02
C CYS A 23 -0.58 -2.04 3.41
N GLY A 24 0.20 -2.94 3.99
CA GLY A 24 0.68 -2.80 5.35
C GLY A 24 -0.47 -2.92 6.35
N ALA A 25 -0.46 -2.09 7.38
CA ALA A 25 -1.51 -2.11 8.39
C ALA A 25 -1.76 -0.75 9.04
N ILE A 26 -2.95 -0.63 9.63
CA ILE A 26 -3.38 0.53 10.44
C ILE A 26 -3.61 0.03 11.86
N LEU A 27 -2.69 0.35 12.78
CA LEU A 27 -2.70 -0.11 14.16
C LEU A 27 -1.92 0.83 15.09
N TYR A 28 -2.36 0.93 16.36
CA TYR A 28 -1.64 1.63 17.44
C TYR A 28 -1.18 3.07 17.14
N GLY A 29 -1.99 3.83 16.40
CA GLY A 29 -1.63 5.20 16.04
C GLY A 29 -0.63 5.31 14.89
N PHE A 30 -0.30 4.20 14.23
CA PHE A 30 0.49 4.16 13.00
C PHE A 30 -0.38 3.64 11.85
N ALA A 31 -0.29 4.28 10.70
CA ALA A 31 -1.02 3.92 9.50
C ALA A 31 -0.07 3.74 8.33
N GLN A 32 -0.12 2.57 7.71
CA GLN A 32 0.39 2.30 6.37
C GLN A 32 -0.79 2.00 5.45
N TYR A 33 -0.80 2.60 4.27
CA TYR A 33 -1.86 2.38 3.28
C TYR A 33 -1.41 2.76 1.87
N LEU A 34 -2.09 2.19 0.88
CA LEU A 34 -1.89 2.50 -0.54
C LEU A 34 -2.96 3.49 -1.02
N THR A 35 -2.55 4.47 -1.80
CA THR A 35 -3.46 5.23 -2.67
C THR A 35 -3.22 4.83 -4.12
N ILE A 36 -4.30 4.67 -4.88
CA ILE A 36 -4.25 4.30 -6.29
C ILE A 36 -4.96 5.41 -7.07
N ASP A 37 -4.20 6.08 -7.92
CA ASP A 37 -4.76 7.08 -8.83
C ASP A 37 -5.63 6.37 -9.88
N SER A 38 -6.91 6.73 -9.95
CA SER A 38 -7.89 6.04 -10.79
C SER A 38 -7.71 6.28 -12.29
N GLU A 39 -6.99 7.32 -12.69
CA GLU A 39 -6.79 7.67 -14.10
C GLU A 39 -5.49 7.06 -14.64
N SER A 40 -4.38 7.23 -13.90
CA SER A 40 -3.05 6.77 -14.27
C SER A 40 -2.72 5.36 -13.77
N GLY A 41 -3.47 4.85 -12.80
CA GLY A 41 -3.17 3.59 -12.11
C GLY A 41 -1.95 3.66 -11.19
N LYS A 42 -1.41 4.85 -10.92
CA LYS A 42 -0.24 5.04 -10.07
C LYS A 42 -0.55 4.62 -8.63
N ILE A 43 0.24 3.68 -8.10
CA ILE A 43 0.18 3.24 -6.70
C ILE A 43 1.18 4.05 -5.88
N THR A 44 0.75 4.59 -4.74
CA THR A 44 1.62 5.30 -3.79
C THR A 44 1.47 4.70 -2.41
N LEU A 45 2.60 4.36 -1.77
CA LEU A 45 2.64 3.93 -0.38
C LEU A 45 2.76 5.14 0.54
N ASN A 46 1.91 5.19 1.57
CA ASN A 46 1.89 6.24 2.57
C ASN A 46 2.14 5.64 3.95
N GLU A 47 2.83 6.41 4.79
CA GLU A 47 3.09 6.07 6.19
C GLU A 47 2.88 7.31 7.06
N GLU A 48 2.09 7.20 8.12
CA GLU A 48 1.87 8.31 9.05
C GLU A 48 1.62 7.84 10.49
N TRP A 49 2.00 8.69 11.43
CA TRP A 49 1.63 8.55 12.84
C TRP A 49 0.53 9.56 13.18
N TYR A 50 -0.55 9.07 13.78
CA TYR A 50 -1.62 9.92 14.32
C TYR A 50 -1.04 10.75 15.48
N LYS A 51 -1.20 12.07 15.40
CA LYS A 51 -0.77 13.01 16.44
C LYS A 51 -1.75 13.06 17.59
#